data_AF-A0A4R4DUL4-F1
#
_entry.id   AF-A0A4R4DUL4-F1
#
_cell.length_a   1.000
_cell.length_b   1.000
_cell.length_c   1.000
_cell.angle_alpha   90.00
_cell.angle_beta   90.00
_cell.angle_gamma   90.00
#
_symmetry.space_group_name_H-M   'P 1'
#
loop_
_entity.id
_entity.type
_entity.pdbx_description
1 polymer ?
#
loop_
_entity_poly.entity_id
_entity_poly.type
_entity_poly.pdbx_seq_one_letter_code
_entity_poly.pdbx_strand_id
1 'polypeptide(L)'
;MTSDLDICARITCPGCHATGTGFWRKDALRGQGRELLGLTRGFLRRPGDHRADPTILCAACHGPAQEGPFTRTCPEARLRET
;
A
#
# COMPACT_ATOMS: atom_id res chain seq x y z
N MET A 1 15.61 -4.83 -13.93
CA MET A 1 14.28 -5.42 -13.64
C MET A 1 13.66 -4.65 -12.48
N THR A 2 13.46 -3.36 -12.70
CA THR A 2 12.82 -2.43 -11.79
C THR A 2 11.41 -2.16 -12.33
N SER A 3 10.47 -1.82 -11.46
CA SER A 3 9.27 -1.04 -11.82
C SER A 3 7.94 -1.78 -12.04
N ASP A 4 7.59 -2.74 -11.17
CA ASP A 4 6.19 -3.22 -11.02
C ASP A 4 5.46 -2.67 -9.78
N LEU A 5 6.13 -1.77 -9.03
CA LEU A 5 5.56 -1.02 -7.91
C LEU A 5 5.21 0.38 -8.37
N ASP A 6 3.95 0.58 -8.74
CA ASP A 6 3.49 1.88 -9.22
C ASP A 6 3.18 2.87 -8.10
N ILE A 7 2.80 2.36 -6.92
CA ILE A 7 2.24 3.17 -5.84
C ILE A 7 2.70 2.65 -4.47
N CYS A 8 3.23 3.56 -3.65
CA CYS A 8 3.45 3.34 -2.22
C CYS A 8 2.55 4.30 -1.44
N ALA A 9 1.88 3.79 -0.41
CA ALA A 9 0.98 4.58 0.43
C ALA A 9 1.38 4.42 1.90
N ARG A 10 1.40 5.52 2.66
CA ARG A 10 1.54 5.41 4.11
C ARG A 10 0.27 4.80 4.68
N ILE A 11 0.38 3.88 5.62
CA ILE A 11 -0.75 3.36 6.39
C ILE A 11 -0.53 3.67 7.87
N THR A 12 -1.60 4.06 8.55
CA THR A 12 -1.55 4.46 9.96
C THR A 12 -2.70 3.82 10.72
N CYS A 13 -2.42 3.22 11.88
CA CYS A 13 -3.47 2.76 12.77
C CYS A 13 -4.01 3.93 13.62
N PRO A 14 -5.31 4.25 13.62
CA PRO A 14 -5.86 5.31 14.46
C PRO A 14 -5.82 4.98 15.97
N GLY A 15 -5.81 3.70 16.33
CA GLY A 15 -5.86 3.25 17.72
C GLY A 15 -4.49 3.32 18.42
N CYS A 16 -3.44 2.78 17.78
CA CYS A 16 -2.10 2.75 18.37
C CYS A 16 -1.09 3.69 17.70
N HIS A 17 -1.51 4.45 16.69
CA HIS A 17 -0.65 5.34 15.89
C HIS A 17 0.55 4.66 15.21
N ALA A 18 0.58 3.32 15.15
CA ALA A 18 1.57 2.59 14.37
C ALA A 18 1.50 3.04 12.91
N THR A 19 2.66 3.21 12.28
CA THR A 19 2.76 3.58 10.86
C THR A 19 3.46 2.49 10.07
N GLY A 20 3.08 2.37 8.81
CA GLY A 20 3.68 1.47 7.84
C GLY A 20 3.48 1.98 6.43
N THR A 21 3.67 1.09 5.48
CA THR A 21 3.58 1.31 4.05
C THR A 21 2.85 0.15 3.39
N GLY A 22 1.84 0.48 2.58
CA GLY A 22 1.21 -0.42 1.63
C GLY A 22 1.80 -0.23 0.24
N PHE A 23 2.01 -1.34 -0.44
CA PHE A 23 2.60 -1.40 -1.78
C PHE A 23 1.54 -1.87 -2.76
N TRP A 24 1.31 -1.09 -3.81
CA TRP A 24 0.21 -1.30 -4.74
C TRP A 24 0.72 -1.30 -6.19
N ARG A 25 0.14 -2.19 -7.01
CA ARG A 25 0.25 -2.16 -8.46
C ARG A 25 -0.92 -1.39 -9.04
N LYS A 26 -0.66 -0.45 -9.95
CA LYS A 26 -1.71 0.31 -10.64
C LYS A 26 -2.23 -0.52 -11.81
N ASP A 27 -3.50 -0.30 -12.18
CA ASP A 27 -4.10 -0.85 -13.41
C ASP A 27 -4.17 -2.39 -13.48
N ALA A 28 -3.94 -3.08 -12.35
CA ALA A 28 -3.95 -4.54 -12.25
C ALA A 28 -5.31 -5.18 -12.64
N LEU A 29 -6.39 -4.42 -12.55
CA LEU A 29 -7.74 -4.85 -12.92
C LEU A 29 -8.25 -4.13 -14.18
N ARG A 30 -7.65 -4.36 -15.37
CA ARG A 30 -8.10 -3.74 -16.64
C ARG A 30 -8.42 -2.23 -16.51
N GLY A 31 -7.62 -1.49 -15.73
CA GLY A 31 -7.81 -0.06 -15.46
C GLY A 31 -8.90 0.34 -14.45
N GLN A 32 -9.52 -0.60 -13.73
CA GLN A 32 -10.60 -0.34 -12.76
C GLN A 32 -10.16 -0.33 -11.29
N GLY A 33 -8.88 -0.56 -11.01
CA GLY A 33 -8.42 -0.59 -9.63
C GLY A 33 -6.94 -0.88 -9.49
N ARG A 34 -6.51 -0.91 -8.23
CA ARG A 34 -5.15 -1.25 -7.80
C ARG A 34 -5.15 -2.62 -7.13
N GLU A 35 -4.03 -3.30 -7.21
CA GLU A 35 -3.80 -4.56 -6.53
C GLU A 35 -2.79 -4.35 -5.41
N LEU A 36 -3.15 -4.75 -4.20
CA LEU A 36 -2.19 -4.78 -3.10
C LEU A 36 -1.13 -5.85 -3.40
N LEU A 37 0.13 -5.47 -3.35
CA LEU A 37 1.26 -6.38 -3.52
C LEU A 37 1.89 -6.75 -2.18
N GLY A 38 1.91 -5.83 -1.21
CA GLY A 38 2.55 -6.07 0.08
C GLY A 38 2.23 -5.01 1.12
N LEU A 39 2.53 -5.36 2.38
CA LEU A 39 2.37 -4.51 3.55
C LEU A 39 3.61 -4.64 4.43
N THR A 40 3.94 -3.59 5.16
CA THR A 40 4.96 -3.68 6.22
C THR A 40 4.46 -4.53 7.39
N ARG A 41 5.40 -5.10 8.15
CA ARG A 41 5.10 -5.89 9.35
C ARG A 41 4.23 -5.08 10.33
N GLY A 42 3.26 -5.75 10.94
CA GLY A 42 2.30 -5.11 11.86
C GLY A 42 1.00 -4.68 11.20
N PHE A 43 0.88 -4.85 9.88
CA PHE A 43 -0.36 -4.68 9.14
C PHE A 43 -0.68 -5.93 8.34
N LEU A 44 -1.96 -6.21 8.16
CA LEU A 44 -2.44 -7.38 7.41
C LEU A 44 -3.66 -7.03 6.57
N ARG A 45 -3.92 -7.83 5.54
CA ARG A 45 -5.21 -7.81 4.84
C ARG A 45 -6.29 -8.32 5.79
N ARG A 46 -7.47 -7.71 5.73
CA ARG A 46 -8.64 -8.23 6.44
C ARG A 46 -8.92 -9.68 5.98
N PRO A 47 -9.00 -10.65 6.91
CA PRO A 47 -9.36 -12.03 6.56
C PRO A 47 -10.71 -12.10 5.82
N GLY A 48 -10.75 -12.87 4.73
CA GLY A 48 -11.94 -13.01 3.88
C GLY A 48 -12.19 -11.84 2.90
N ASP A 49 -11.35 -10.80 2.89
CA ASP A 49 -11.41 -9.75 1.88
C ASP A 49 -10.60 -10.13 0.64
N HIS A 50 -11.30 -10.59 -0.40
CA HIS A 50 -10.71 -11.06 -1.65
C HIS A 50 -10.61 -9.97 -2.73
N ARG A 51 -10.91 -8.71 -2.39
CA ARG A 51 -10.78 -7.59 -3.33
C ARG A 51 -9.31 -7.28 -3.60
N ALA A 52 -9.03 -6.76 -4.79
CA ALA A 52 -7.69 -6.28 -5.14
C ALA A 52 -7.26 -5.07 -4.31
N ASP A 53 -8.23 -4.24 -3.91
CA ASP A 53 -8.11 -3.17 -2.90
C ASP A 53 -8.77 -3.62 -1.58
N PRO A 54 -8.07 -4.43 -0.76
CA PRO A 54 -8.62 -4.94 0.49
C PRO A 54 -8.53 -3.91 1.60
N THR A 55 -9.38 -4.07 2.61
CA THR A 55 -9.22 -3.35 3.87
C THR A 55 -7.98 -3.82 4.61
N ILE A 56 -7.13 -2.87 5.04
CA ILE A 56 -5.93 -3.16 5.82
C ILE A 56 -6.25 -3.03 7.30
N LEU A 57 -5.79 -3.99 8.10
CA LEU A 57 -5.91 -3.97 9.55
C LEU A 57 -4.56 -3.80 10.22
N CYS A 58 -4.57 -3.16 11.39
CA CYS A 58 -3.45 -3.23 12.32
C CYS A 58 -3.46 -4.58 13.03
N ALA A 59 -2.33 -5.29 13.07
CA ALA A 59 -2.21 -6.59 13.74
C ALA A 59 -2.37 -6.51 15.27
N ALA A 60 -2.02 -5.37 15.87
CA ALA A 60 -2.15 -5.17 17.31
C ALA A 60 -3.58 -4.80 17.70
N CYS A 61 -4.15 -3.79 17.04
CA CYS A 61 -5.48 -3.28 17.39
C CYS A 61 -6.63 -4.07 16.75
N HIS A 62 -6.36 -4.89 15.73
CA HIS A 62 -7.36 -5.54 14.87
C HIS A 62 -8.37 -4.58 14.19
N GLY A 63 -8.11 -3.26 14.26
CA GLY A 63 -8.93 -2.22 13.64
C GLY A 63 -8.40 -1.78 12.26
N PRO A 64 -9.24 -1.09 11.46
CA PRO A 64 -8.87 -0.62 10.13
C PRO A 64 -7.75 0.42 10.20
N ALA A 65 -6.73 0.23 9.38
CA ALA A 65 -5.70 1.24 9.15
C ALA A 65 -6.22 2.29 8.15
N GLN A 66 -5.83 3.53 8.37
CA GLN A 66 -6.09 4.63 7.44
C GLN A 66 -4.93 4.74 6.47
N GLU A 67 -5.25 4.88 5.19
CA GLU A 67 -4.28 5.18 4.15
C GLU A 67 -4.05 6.69 4.07
N GLY A 68 -2.80 7.10 4.17
CA GLY A 68 -2.34 8.46 3.93
C GLY A 68 -2.07 8.73 2.45
N PRO A 69 -1.58 9.93 2.10
CA PRO A 69 -1.37 10.30 0.70
C PRO A 69 -0.43 9.32 -0.01
N PHE A 70 -0.81 8.96 -1.24
CA PHE A 70 0.04 8.17 -2.12
C PHE A 70 1.31 8.93 -2.45
N THR A 71 2.45 8.32 -2.16
CA THR A 71 3.75 8.88 -2.53
C THR A 71 4.37 7.94 -3.55
N ARG A 72 4.16 8.23 -4.83
CA ARG A 72 4.87 7.54 -5.91
C ARG A 72 6.32 8.02 -5.90
N THR A 73 7.18 7.32 -5.17
CA THR A 73 8.63 7.52 -5.24
C THR A 73 9.24 6.38 -6.05
N CYS A 74 9.16 6.49 -7.38
CA CYS A 74 10.07 5.73 -8.24
C CYS A 74 11.46 6.38 -8.13
N PRO A 75 12.52 5.64 -7.77
CA PRO A 75 13.88 6.19 -7.73
C PRO A 75 14.43 6.58 -9.12
N GLU A 76 13.73 6.23 -10.20
CA GLU A 76 14.21 6.42 -11.59
C GLU A 76 14.07 7.85 -12.12
N ALA A 77 13.42 8.77 -11.39
CA ALA A 77 13.26 10.16 -11.83
C ALA A 77 14.53 11.03 -11.67
N ARG A 78 15.59 10.54 -11.01
CA ARG A 78 16.86 11.28 -10.83
C ARG A 78 18.00 10.87 -11.77
N LEU A 79 17.75 10.02 -12.77
CA LEU A 79 18.79 9.57 -13.71
C LEU A 79 18.70 10.23 -15.11
N ARG A 80 17.87 11.27 -15.27
CA ARG A 80 17.77 12.04 -16.53
C ARG A 80 17.88 13.55 -16.32
N GLU A 81 18.75 13.96 -15.41
CA GLU A 81 19.26 15.34 -15.34
C GLU A 81 20.79 15.29 -15.31
N THR A 82 21.37 14.83 -16.42
CA THR A 82 22.76 15.12 -16.81
C THR A 82 22.73 16.08 -17.97
#